data_AF-A0A9R1AB26-F1
#
_entry.id   AF-A0A9R1AB26-F1
#
_cell.length_a   1.000
_cell.length_b   1.000
_cell.length_c   1.000
_cell.angle_alpha   90.00
_cell.angle_beta   90.00
_cell.angle_gamma   90.00
#
_symmetry.space_group_name_H-M   'P 1'
#
loop_
_entity.id
_entity.type
_entity.pdbx_description
1 polymer ?
#
loop_
_entity_poly.entity_id
_entity_poly.type
_entity_poly.pdbx_seq_one_letter_code
_entity_poly.pdbx_strand_id
1 'polypeptide(L)'
;MPLGSHDITPRVLPMFSNAIKEHGKVSFTWFGPTPRVMIPDPELVREILSNKFGHFGKQRSTRIGKLLANGLANHEGEKWAKHRRILNPAFHHEKIKRMLPVFSACCEEMITRWGNSMSADGSCEIDFCPEFQNLTGDVISRTAFGSNFQEGMKIFQLQGELGERLIQAFQTLFIPGYWFFPTKNNRRMRAIDREIRMILRGIIGKKERAIKNGEASSDDLLGLLLESNMQQSNGKANLGLSIEDIIQECKLFYFAGMETTSVLLTWTLIVLSMHPEWQEQAREEVLHHFGRTTPDFENLGRLKIVSAKLMIM
;
A
#
# COMPACT_ATOMS: atom_id res chain seq x y z
N MET A 1 -10.91 -26.62 9.50
CA MET A 1 -9.61 -26.62 10.20
C MET A 1 -9.91 -26.68 11.69
N PRO A 2 -9.13 -27.40 12.50
CA PRO A 2 -9.23 -27.30 13.95
C PRO A 2 -9.09 -25.83 14.38
N LEU A 3 -9.79 -25.42 15.44
CA LEU A 3 -9.52 -24.14 16.10
C LEU A 3 -8.02 -24.10 16.46
N GLY A 4 -7.30 -23.08 15.98
CA GLY A 4 -5.86 -22.90 16.19
C GLY A 4 -4.92 -23.47 15.12
N SER A 5 -5.43 -24.06 14.02
CA SER A 5 -4.56 -24.45 12.90
C SER A 5 -4.32 -23.26 11.96
N HIS A 6 -3.05 -22.88 11.80
CA HIS A 6 -2.60 -21.82 10.88
C HIS A 6 -2.23 -22.34 9.48
N ASP A 7 -2.38 -23.65 9.21
CA ASP A 7 -2.07 -24.25 7.91
C ASP A 7 -3.18 -23.97 6.88
N ILE A 8 -3.26 -22.71 6.46
CA ILE A 8 -4.26 -22.23 5.51
C ILE A 8 -3.83 -22.45 4.05
N THR A 9 -2.55 -22.77 3.81
CA THR A 9 -1.96 -22.84 2.47
C THR A 9 -2.71 -23.80 1.52
N PRO A 10 -3.13 -25.01 1.94
CA PRO A 10 -3.90 -25.89 1.07
C PRO A 10 -5.27 -25.33 0.67
N ARG A 11 -5.85 -24.43 1.48
CA ARG A 11 -7.14 -23.81 1.21
C ARG A 11 -7.02 -22.57 0.33
N VAL A 12 -6.03 -21.71 0.59
CA VAL A 12 -5.86 -20.42 -0.11
C VAL A 12 -5.12 -20.58 -1.43
N LEU A 13 -4.15 -21.50 -1.47
CA LEU A 13 -3.27 -21.74 -2.62
C LEU A 13 -3.24 -23.24 -2.98
N PRO A 14 -4.40 -23.86 -3.27
CA PRO A 14 -4.50 -25.31 -3.46
C PRO A 14 -3.61 -25.83 -4.60
N MET A 15 -3.52 -25.09 -5.71
CA MET A 15 -2.65 -25.46 -6.83
C MET A 15 -1.18 -25.51 -6.44
N PHE A 16 -0.71 -24.53 -5.66
CA PHE A 16 0.68 -24.48 -5.19
C PHE A 16 0.94 -25.61 -4.18
N SER A 17 0.02 -25.84 -3.24
CA SER A 17 0.13 -26.92 -2.25
C SER A 17 0.19 -28.30 -2.92
N ASN A 18 -0.66 -28.56 -3.92
CA ASN A 18 -0.67 -29.83 -4.65
C ASN A 18 0.60 -30.04 -5.47
N ALA A 19 1.06 -29.01 -6.19
CA ALA A 19 2.29 -29.10 -6.97
C ALA A 19 3.52 -29.38 -6.09
N ILE A 20 3.60 -28.79 -4.89
CA ILE A 20 4.67 -29.09 -3.93
C ILE A 20 4.58 -30.53 -3.42
N LYS A 21 3.36 -31.03 -3.14
CA LYS A 21 3.14 -32.41 -2.67
C LYS A 21 3.49 -33.44 -3.75
N GLU A 22 3.14 -33.19 -5.00
CA GLU A 22 3.32 -34.13 -6.11
C GLU A 22 4.72 -34.09 -6.73
N HIS A 23 5.33 -32.91 -6.81
CA HIS A 23 6.59 -32.70 -7.54
C HIS A 23 7.75 -32.22 -6.68
N GLY A 24 7.53 -32.05 -5.37
CA GLY A 24 8.53 -31.59 -4.41
C GLY A 24 8.61 -30.07 -4.28
N LYS A 25 9.46 -29.62 -3.35
CA LYS A 25 9.60 -28.21 -2.94
C LYS A 25 9.93 -27.27 -4.09
N VAL A 26 10.86 -27.67 -4.96
CA VAL A 26 11.17 -26.93 -6.19
C VAL A 26 10.39 -27.56 -7.32
N SER A 27 9.27 -26.95 -7.67
CA SER A 27 8.33 -27.49 -8.66
C SER A 27 7.88 -26.42 -9.65
N PHE A 28 7.40 -26.90 -10.79
CA PHE A 28 7.02 -26.07 -11.91
C PHE A 28 5.49 -25.97 -12.01
N THR A 29 4.99 -24.77 -12.29
CA THR A 29 3.57 -24.51 -12.53
C THR A 29 3.39 -23.62 -13.74
N TRP A 30 2.21 -23.66 -14.33
CA TRP A 30 1.84 -22.80 -15.45
C TRP A 30 0.86 -21.73 -14.97
N PHE A 31 1.17 -20.46 -15.24
CA PHE A 31 0.24 -19.36 -15.05
C PHE A 31 -0.16 -18.82 -16.43
N GLY A 32 -1.25 -19.34 -16.97
CA GLY A 32 -1.59 -19.16 -18.39
C GLY A 32 -0.45 -19.68 -19.27
N PRO A 33 0.05 -18.91 -20.26
CA PRO A 33 1.14 -19.34 -21.12
C PRO A 33 2.53 -19.15 -20.46
N THR A 34 2.60 -18.58 -19.27
CA THR A 34 3.87 -18.24 -18.62
C THR A 34 4.25 -19.32 -17.61
N PRO A 35 5.39 -20.00 -17.81
CA PRO A 35 5.90 -20.94 -16.81
C PRO A 35 6.38 -20.23 -15.54
N ARG A 36 6.21 -20.87 -14.39
CA ARG A 36 6.65 -20.38 -13.08
C ARG A 36 7.32 -21.49 -12.29
N VAL A 37 8.49 -21.20 -11.73
CA VAL A 37 9.20 -22.08 -10.80
C VAL A 37 8.88 -21.62 -9.39
N MET A 38 8.44 -22.55 -8.54
CA MET A 38 8.28 -22.33 -7.11
C MET A 38 9.61 -22.57 -6.39
N ILE A 39 10.02 -21.61 -5.58
CA ILE A 39 11.27 -21.66 -4.83
C ILE A 39 10.93 -21.33 -3.36
N PRO A 40 10.57 -22.34 -2.54
CA PRO A 40 10.26 -22.14 -1.13
C PRO A 40 11.51 -22.16 -0.24
N ASP A 41 12.68 -22.49 -0.80
CA ASP A 41 13.94 -22.54 -0.05
C ASP A 41 14.42 -21.12 0.33
N PRO A 42 14.59 -20.81 1.63
CA PRO A 42 14.95 -19.45 2.07
C PRO A 42 16.31 -18.97 1.57
N GLU A 43 17.29 -19.86 1.37
CA GLU A 43 18.62 -19.48 0.89
C GLU A 43 18.55 -19.04 -0.57
N LEU A 44 17.82 -19.80 -1.39
CA LEU A 44 17.57 -19.43 -2.79
C LEU A 44 16.69 -18.18 -2.91
N VAL A 45 15.67 -18.03 -2.07
CA VAL A 45 14.86 -16.79 -2.02
C VAL A 45 15.74 -15.58 -1.70
N ARG A 46 16.65 -15.72 -0.72
CA ARG A 46 17.61 -14.67 -0.39
C ARG A 46 18.52 -14.34 -1.58
N GLU A 47 19.02 -15.34 -2.30
CA GLU A 47 19.85 -15.14 -3.49
C GLU A 47 19.10 -14.36 -4.58
N ILE A 48 17.86 -14.74 -4.86
CA ILE A 48 16.99 -14.09 -5.85
C ILE A 48 16.67 -12.65 -5.46
N LEU A 49 16.29 -12.42 -4.20
CA LEU A 49 15.92 -11.08 -3.72
C LEU A 49 17.13 -10.15 -3.51
N SER A 50 18.32 -10.71 -3.24
CA SER A 50 19.55 -9.95 -3.06
C SER A 50 20.31 -9.71 -4.36
N ASN A 51 19.70 -10.02 -5.51
CA ASN A 51 20.32 -10.01 -6.84
C ASN A 51 21.13 -8.74 -7.15
N LYS A 52 22.45 -8.82 -6.98
CA LYS A 52 23.39 -7.72 -7.29
C LYS A 52 23.78 -7.65 -8.76
N PHE A 53 23.63 -8.75 -9.49
CA PHE A 53 24.17 -8.92 -10.84
C PHE A 53 23.14 -8.78 -11.95
N GLY A 54 21.86 -8.54 -11.61
CA GLY A 54 20.79 -8.35 -12.60
C GLY A 54 20.28 -9.63 -13.26
N HIS A 55 20.63 -10.81 -12.74
CA HIS A 55 20.19 -12.10 -13.29
C HIS A 55 18.68 -12.36 -13.13
N PHE A 56 18.11 -11.86 -12.03
CA PHE A 56 16.69 -11.95 -11.70
C PHE A 56 15.99 -10.59 -11.88
N GLY A 57 15.09 -10.50 -12.84
CA GLY A 57 14.20 -9.35 -13.02
C GLY A 57 12.91 -9.47 -12.21
N LYS A 58 12.28 -8.34 -11.93
CA LYS A 58 10.91 -8.25 -11.44
C LYS A 58 9.95 -8.87 -12.45
N GLN A 59 8.86 -9.42 -11.92
CA GLN A 59 7.80 -9.91 -12.78
C GLN A 59 7.22 -8.78 -13.63
N ARG A 60 7.12 -9.01 -14.94
CA ARG A 60 6.55 -8.02 -15.87
C ARG A 60 5.05 -7.89 -15.60
N SER A 61 4.64 -6.75 -15.05
CA SER A 61 3.23 -6.45 -14.84
C SER A 61 2.47 -6.48 -16.18
N THR A 62 1.31 -7.13 -16.19
CA THR A 62 0.43 -7.17 -17.36
C THR A 62 -0.05 -5.76 -17.68
N ARG A 63 -0.49 -5.51 -18.92
CA ARG A 63 -1.06 -4.20 -19.29
C ARG A 63 -2.22 -3.78 -18.38
N ILE A 64 -2.97 -4.75 -17.87
CA ILE A 64 -4.10 -4.52 -16.97
C ILE A 64 -3.59 -4.19 -15.56
N GLY A 65 -2.59 -4.92 -15.06
CA GLY A 65 -1.96 -4.63 -13.76
C GLY A 65 -1.33 -3.23 -13.69
N LYS A 66 -0.82 -2.71 -14.82
CA LYS A 66 -0.32 -1.32 -14.92
C LYS A 66 -1.39 -0.25 -14.74
N LEU A 67 -2.67 -0.60 -14.81
CA LEU A 67 -3.76 0.35 -14.54
C LEU A 67 -3.91 0.65 -13.05
N LEU A 68 -3.53 -0.26 -12.15
CA LEU A 68 -3.52 0.05 -10.72
C LEU A 68 -2.46 1.10 -10.43
N ALA A 69 -1.23 0.80 -10.83
CA ALA A 69 -0.12 1.74 -10.79
C ALA A 69 1.01 1.26 -11.70
N ASN A 70 1.67 2.19 -12.41
CA ASN A 70 2.90 1.93 -13.16
C ASN A 70 4.06 2.76 -12.62
N GLY A 71 4.13 2.93 -11.30
CA GLY A 71 5.19 3.67 -10.60
C GLY A 71 6.40 2.80 -10.24
N LEU A 72 7.19 3.26 -9.27
CA LEU A 72 8.46 2.70 -8.81
C LEU A 72 8.46 1.18 -8.61
N ALA A 73 7.35 0.62 -8.11
CA ALA A 73 7.20 -0.83 -7.90
C ALA A 73 7.47 -1.65 -9.18
N ASN A 74 7.05 -1.13 -10.34
CA ASN A 74 7.14 -1.80 -11.64
C ASN A 74 8.36 -1.38 -12.48
N HIS A 75 9.13 -0.39 -12.04
CA HIS A 75 10.32 0.07 -12.75
C HIS A 75 11.55 -0.77 -12.40
N GLU A 76 12.48 -0.85 -13.35
CA GLU A 76 13.77 -1.53 -13.24
C GLU A 76 14.90 -0.66 -13.81
N GLY A 77 16.15 -1.06 -13.55
CA GLY A 77 17.35 -0.43 -14.10
C GLY A 77 17.45 1.06 -13.79
N GLU A 78 17.91 1.84 -14.79
CA GLU A 78 18.10 3.29 -14.66
C GLU A 78 16.81 4.05 -14.36
N LYS A 79 15.66 3.60 -14.92
CA LYS A 79 14.37 4.24 -14.64
C LYS A 79 14.01 4.09 -13.17
N TRP A 80 14.19 2.90 -12.60
CA TRP A 80 13.99 2.68 -11.17
C TRP A 80 14.94 3.53 -10.32
N ALA A 81 16.24 3.53 -10.66
CA ALA A 81 17.25 4.27 -9.90
C ALA A 81 16.93 5.79 -9.88
N LYS A 82 16.53 6.35 -11.03
CA LYS A 82 16.10 7.74 -11.16
C LYS A 82 14.89 8.05 -10.28
N HIS A 83 13.81 7.26 -10.39
CA HIS A 83 12.59 7.48 -9.61
C HIS A 83 12.88 7.32 -8.11
N ARG A 84 13.63 6.28 -7.70
CA ARG A 84 14.00 6.05 -6.30
C ARG A 84 14.79 7.21 -5.72
N ARG A 85 15.76 7.76 -6.47
CA ARG A 85 16.56 8.91 -6.04
C ARG A 85 15.71 10.15 -5.76
N ILE A 86 14.73 10.43 -6.62
CA ILE A 86 13.84 11.60 -6.49
C ILE A 86 12.85 11.40 -5.33
N LEU A 87 12.40 10.17 -5.09
CA LEU A 87 11.40 9.86 -4.07
C LEU A 87 11.97 9.71 -2.66
N ASN A 88 13.19 9.17 -2.51
CA ASN A 88 13.79 8.85 -1.22
C ASN A 88 13.77 9.98 -0.18
N PRO A 89 14.05 11.26 -0.52
CA PRO A 89 14.03 12.34 0.47
C PRO A 89 12.71 12.49 1.21
N ALA A 90 11.60 12.16 0.55
CA ALA A 90 10.27 12.26 1.11
C ALA A 90 9.97 11.18 2.17
N PHE A 91 10.78 10.12 2.21
CA PHE A 91 10.70 9.02 3.18
C PHE A 91 11.85 9.05 4.21
N HIS A 92 12.56 10.18 4.34
CA HIS A 92 13.55 10.33 5.39
C HIS A 92 12.89 10.40 6.77
N HIS A 93 13.60 9.91 7.78
CA HIS A 93 13.14 9.80 9.16
C HIS A 93 12.57 11.10 9.73
N GLU A 94 13.24 12.23 9.47
CA GLU A 94 12.78 13.55 9.92
C GLU A 94 11.44 13.98 9.30
N LYS A 95 11.18 13.59 8.05
CA LYS A 95 9.92 13.88 7.36
C LYS A 95 8.80 12.99 7.87
N ILE A 96 9.08 11.71 8.10
CA ILE A 96 8.11 10.78 8.71
C ILE A 96 7.75 11.24 10.14
N LYS A 97 8.71 11.73 10.93
CA LYS A 97 8.45 12.28 12.28
C LYS A 97 7.41 13.40 12.25
N ARG A 98 7.40 14.24 11.21
CA ARG A 98 6.42 15.34 11.05
C ARG A 98 5.01 14.85 10.70
N MET A 99 4.87 13.63 10.18
CA MET A 99 3.56 13.04 9.85
C MET A 99 2.85 12.45 11.09
N LEU A 100 3.58 12.18 12.17
CA LEU A 100 3.05 11.52 13.37
C LEU A 100 1.81 12.22 13.98
N PRO A 101 1.77 13.56 14.13
CA PRO A 101 0.57 14.22 14.66
C PRO A 101 -0.68 13.97 13.81
N VAL A 102 -0.52 13.86 12.49
CA VAL A 102 -1.63 13.56 11.58
C VAL A 102 -2.09 12.11 11.74
N PHE A 103 -1.15 11.17 11.92
CA PHE A 103 -1.50 9.77 12.22
C PHE A 103 -2.32 9.67 13.51
N SER A 104 -1.87 10.34 14.58
CA SER A 104 -2.59 10.37 15.86
C SER A 104 -3.98 10.99 15.73
N ALA A 105 -4.10 12.12 15.03
CA ALA A 105 -5.40 12.77 14.80
C ALA A 105 -6.39 11.86 14.06
N CYS A 106 -5.95 11.19 12.98
CA CYS A 106 -6.80 10.23 12.26
C CYS A 106 -7.25 9.06 13.15
N CYS A 107 -6.36 8.52 13.99
CA CYS A 107 -6.68 7.47 14.95
C CYS A 107 -7.67 7.95 16.02
N GLU A 108 -7.46 9.14 16.59
CA GLU A 108 -8.34 9.74 17.60
C GLU A 108 -9.74 10.01 17.04
N GLU A 109 -9.84 10.54 15.80
CA GLU A 109 -11.11 10.72 15.11
C GLU A 109 -11.86 9.39 14.93
N MET A 110 -11.16 8.33 14.50
CA MET A 110 -11.74 6.99 14.36
C MET A 110 -12.24 6.44 15.71
N ILE A 111 -11.42 6.49 16.76
CA ILE A 111 -11.78 6.00 18.10
C ILE A 111 -12.97 6.80 18.66
N THR A 112 -13.01 8.11 18.44
CA THR A 112 -14.12 8.97 18.87
C THR A 112 -15.42 8.58 18.18
N ARG A 113 -15.40 8.29 16.87
CA ARG A 113 -16.59 7.80 16.14
C ARG A 113 -17.09 6.47 16.69
N TRP A 114 -16.18 5.54 17.03
CA TRP A 114 -16.55 4.28 17.66
C TRP A 114 -17.16 4.50 19.04
N GLY A 115 -16.58 5.38 19.87
CA GLY A 115 -17.12 5.74 21.17
C GLY A 115 -18.54 6.34 21.09
N ASN A 116 -18.79 7.21 20.11
CA ASN A 116 -20.11 7.80 19.88
C ASN A 116 -21.16 6.80 19.36
N SER A 117 -20.71 5.67 18.82
CA SER A 117 -21.57 4.61 18.27
C SER A 117 -21.84 3.50 19.29
N MET A 118 -21.31 3.60 20.52
CA MET A 118 -21.59 2.64 21.58
C MET A 118 -23.03 2.79 22.10
N SER A 119 -23.70 1.65 22.23
CA SER A 119 -25.03 1.55 22.84
C SER A 119 -24.97 1.87 24.34
N ALA A 120 -26.12 2.18 24.95
CA ALA A 120 -26.24 2.39 26.41
C ALA A 120 -25.69 1.20 27.23
N ASP A 121 -25.68 0.01 26.64
CA ASP A 121 -25.23 -1.24 27.23
C ASP A 121 -23.69 -1.41 27.22
N GLY A 122 -22.94 -0.42 26.72
CA GLY A 122 -21.48 -0.38 26.75
C GLY A 122 -20.76 -1.30 25.77
N SER A 123 -21.49 -1.91 24.82
CA SER A 123 -20.92 -2.77 23.76
C SER A 123 -21.40 -2.36 22.37
N CYS A 124 -20.57 -2.65 21.36
CA CYS A 124 -20.83 -2.35 19.95
C CYS A 124 -20.15 -3.41 19.08
N GLU A 125 -20.83 -3.87 18.03
CA GLU A 125 -20.24 -4.73 17.00
C GLU A 125 -19.73 -3.84 15.86
N ILE A 126 -18.47 -4.02 15.47
CA ILE A 126 -17.80 -3.20 14.45
C ILE A 126 -17.14 -4.13 13.44
N ASP A 127 -17.40 -3.88 12.15
CA ASP A 127 -16.59 -4.45 11.07
C ASP A 127 -15.32 -3.61 10.90
N PHE A 128 -14.17 -4.19 11.28
CA PHE A 128 -12.89 -3.47 11.29
C PHE A 128 -12.31 -3.23 9.89
N CYS A 129 -12.65 -4.05 8.89
CA CYS A 129 -12.01 -3.96 7.58
C CYS A 129 -12.35 -2.62 6.87
N PRO A 130 -13.63 -2.21 6.75
CA PRO A 130 -13.97 -0.88 6.21
C PRO A 130 -13.41 0.27 7.05
N GLU A 131 -13.36 0.12 8.38
CA GLU A 131 -12.84 1.17 9.26
C GLU A 131 -11.33 1.40 9.07
N PHE A 132 -10.54 0.34 8.95
CA PHE A 132 -9.11 0.47 8.68
C PHE A 132 -8.80 0.91 7.26
N GLN A 133 -9.64 0.54 6.29
CA GLN A 133 -9.57 1.13 4.95
C GLN A 133 -9.82 2.65 5.00
N ASN A 134 -10.83 3.09 5.74
CA ASN A 134 -11.10 4.51 5.95
C ASN A 134 -9.94 5.23 6.67
N LEU A 135 -9.41 4.65 7.74
CA LEU A 135 -8.29 5.20 8.51
C LEU A 135 -7.04 5.38 7.63
N THR A 136 -6.63 4.31 6.95
CA THR A 136 -5.40 4.33 6.13
C THR A 136 -5.55 5.24 4.91
N GLY A 137 -6.75 5.29 4.32
CA GLY A 137 -7.12 6.25 3.29
C GLY A 137 -7.04 7.70 3.76
N ASP A 138 -7.52 8.01 4.96
CA ASP A 138 -7.42 9.37 5.53
C ASP A 138 -5.96 9.75 5.81
N VAL A 139 -5.23 8.86 6.46
CA VAL A 139 -3.81 9.03 6.77
C VAL A 139 -3.00 9.35 5.52
N ILE A 140 -3.10 8.54 4.46
CA ILE A 140 -2.32 8.79 3.24
C ILE A 140 -2.76 10.08 2.54
N SER A 141 -4.06 10.41 2.57
CA SER A 141 -4.58 11.62 1.93
C SER A 141 -4.08 12.90 2.61
N ARG A 142 -4.10 12.95 3.94
CA ARG A 142 -3.61 14.10 4.70
C ARG A 142 -2.08 14.20 4.68
N THR A 143 -1.36 13.08 4.82
CA THR A 143 0.11 13.10 4.98
C THR A 143 0.90 13.07 3.68
N ALA A 144 0.42 12.38 2.64
CA ALA A 144 1.14 12.29 1.38
C ALA A 144 0.70 13.35 0.36
N PHE A 145 -0.55 13.81 0.42
CA PHE A 145 -1.11 14.69 -0.62
C PHE A 145 -1.57 16.05 -0.10
N GLY A 146 -1.70 16.20 1.23
CA GLY A 146 -2.28 17.41 1.84
C GLY A 146 -3.69 17.71 1.31
N SER A 147 -4.38 16.67 0.81
CA SER A 147 -5.70 16.80 0.21
C SER A 147 -6.79 16.64 1.27
N ASN A 148 -8.01 17.04 0.94
CA ASN A 148 -9.14 16.71 1.81
C ASN A 148 -9.39 15.19 1.81
N PHE A 149 -9.97 14.68 2.90
CA PHE A 149 -10.35 13.28 3.04
C PHE A 149 -11.24 12.78 1.89
N GLN A 150 -12.12 13.65 1.35
CA GLN A 150 -13.09 13.29 0.32
C GLN A 150 -12.45 12.94 -1.04
N GLU A 151 -11.46 13.72 -1.50
CA GLU A 151 -10.71 13.47 -2.74
C GLU A 151 -9.94 12.15 -2.64
N GLY A 152 -9.31 11.91 -1.49
CA GLY A 152 -8.61 10.67 -1.18
C GLY A 152 -9.52 9.45 -1.11
N MET A 153 -10.63 9.56 -0.39
CA MET A 153 -11.67 8.53 -0.29
C MET A 153 -12.23 8.16 -1.67
N LYS A 154 -12.40 9.15 -2.56
CA LYS A 154 -12.86 8.89 -3.93
C LYS A 154 -11.81 8.11 -4.74
N ILE A 155 -10.53 8.47 -4.65
CA ILE A 155 -9.43 7.73 -5.29
C ILE A 155 -9.40 6.29 -4.76
N PHE A 156 -9.56 6.11 -3.46
CA PHE A 156 -9.60 4.80 -2.81
C PHE A 156 -10.71 3.92 -3.40
N GLN A 157 -11.96 4.36 -3.34
CA GLN A 157 -13.11 3.58 -3.83
C GLN A 157 -12.93 3.18 -5.30
N LEU A 158 -12.37 4.09 -6.10
CA LEU A 158 -12.06 3.84 -7.51
C LEU A 158 -10.93 2.80 -7.67
N GLN A 159 -9.87 2.85 -6.86
CA GLN A 159 -8.78 1.87 -6.89
C GLN A 159 -9.21 0.49 -6.38
N GLY A 160 -10.05 0.42 -5.34
CA GLY A 160 -10.66 -0.82 -4.86
C GLY A 160 -11.51 -1.48 -5.95
N GLU A 161 -12.43 -0.72 -6.57
CA GLU A 161 -13.24 -1.22 -7.70
C GLU A 161 -12.35 -1.68 -8.86
N LEU A 162 -11.25 -0.96 -9.15
CA LEU A 162 -10.29 -1.36 -10.17
C LEU A 162 -9.60 -2.68 -9.82
N GLY A 163 -9.22 -2.88 -8.56
CA GLY A 163 -8.62 -4.11 -8.04
C GLY A 163 -9.54 -5.31 -8.18
N GLU A 164 -10.79 -5.19 -7.75
CA GLU A 164 -11.80 -6.26 -7.90
C GLU A 164 -12.00 -6.66 -9.36
N ARG A 165 -12.11 -5.66 -10.25
CA ARG A 165 -12.29 -5.88 -11.69
C ARG A 165 -11.09 -6.53 -12.34
N LEU A 166 -9.88 -6.26 -11.83
CA LEU A 166 -8.66 -6.92 -12.25
C LEU A 166 -8.64 -8.39 -11.84
N ILE A 167 -9.03 -8.69 -10.61
CA ILE A 167 -9.16 -10.07 -10.12
C ILE A 167 -10.17 -10.83 -10.98
N GLN A 168 -11.33 -10.25 -11.27
CA GLN A 168 -12.32 -10.84 -12.18
C GLN A 168 -11.74 -11.08 -13.59
N ALA A 169 -10.95 -10.15 -14.13
CA ALA A 169 -10.29 -10.32 -15.41
C ALA A 169 -9.22 -11.43 -15.40
N PHE A 170 -8.54 -11.65 -14.26
CA PHE A 170 -7.62 -12.76 -14.10
C PHE A 170 -8.32 -14.12 -13.94
N GLN A 171 -9.54 -14.13 -13.39
CA GLN A 171 -10.36 -15.34 -13.26
C GLN A 171 -11.00 -15.78 -14.59
N THR A 172 -11.13 -14.88 -15.57
CA THR A 172 -11.54 -15.24 -16.94
C THR A 172 -10.38 -15.82 -17.75
N LEU A 173 -10.66 -16.76 -18.66
CA LEU A 173 -9.65 -17.38 -19.54
C LEU A 173 -8.70 -16.33 -20.15
N PHE A 174 -7.39 -16.54 -20.00
CA PHE A 174 -6.38 -15.69 -20.61
C PHE A 174 -6.45 -15.85 -22.14
N ILE A 175 -7.17 -14.95 -22.81
CA ILE A 175 -7.18 -14.83 -24.27
C ILE A 175 -6.20 -13.70 -24.63
N PRO A 176 -5.09 -13.99 -25.35
CA PRO A 176 -4.20 -12.96 -25.84
C PRO A 176 -4.97 -11.88 -26.61
N GLY A 177 -4.80 -10.61 -26.21
CA GLY A 177 -5.52 -9.49 -26.82
C GLY A 177 -6.93 -9.22 -26.30
N TYR A 178 -7.44 -10.01 -25.33
CA TYR A 178 -8.76 -9.78 -24.68
C TYR A 178 -8.93 -8.33 -24.19
N TRP A 179 -7.82 -7.71 -23.77
CA TRP A 179 -7.74 -6.31 -23.35
C TRP A 179 -8.19 -5.29 -24.42
N PHE A 180 -7.95 -5.57 -25.70
CA PHE A 180 -8.34 -4.65 -26.78
C PHE A 180 -9.84 -4.67 -27.03
N PHE A 181 -10.54 -5.74 -26.62
CA PHE A 181 -11.98 -5.81 -26.77
C PHE A 181 -12.66 -4.80 -25.83
N PRO A 182 -13.65 -4.06 -26.34
CA PRO A 182 -14.38 -3.06 -25.57
C PRO A 182 -15.46 -3.73 -24.71
N THR A 183 -15.07 -4.70 -23.87
CA THR A 183 -15.97 -5.35 -22.91
C THR A 183 -16.45 -4.35 -21.85
N LYS A 184 -17.58 -4.65 -21.19
CA LYS A 184 -18.11 -3.80 -20.10
C LYS A 184 -17.05 -3.59 -19.01
N ASN A 185 -16.30 -4.64 -18.65
CA ASN A 185 -15.23 -4.55 -17.66
C ASN A 185 -14.06 -3.66 -18.14
N ASN A 186 -13.56 -3.87 -19.35
CA ASN A 186 -12.45 -3.07 -19.90
C ASN A 186 -12.82 -1.60 -20.10
N ARG A 187 -14.07 -1.29 -20.48
CA ARG A 187 -14.58 0.09 -20.56
C ARG A 187 -14.62 0.74 -19.18
N ARG A 188 -15.13 0.04 -18.16
CA ARG A 188 -15.21 0.56 -16.79
C ARG A 188 -13.83 0.77 -16.18
N MET A 189 -12.90 -0.18 -16.31
CA MET A 189 -11.51 -0.01 -15.85
C MET A 189 -10.82 1.21 -16.49
N ARG A 190 -11.03 1.42 -17.80
CA ARG A 190 -10.52 2.62 -18.50
C ARG A 190 -11.22 3.92 -18.09
N ALA A 191 -12.48 3.87 -17.67
CA ALA A 191 -13.19 5.03 -17.14
C ALA A 191 -12.66 5.41 -15.75
N ILE A 192 -12.50 4.41 -14.88
CA ILE A 192 -11.92 4.56 -13.54
C ILE A 192 -10.50 5.14 -13.61
N ASP A 193 -9.62 4.59 -14.45
CA ASP A 193 -8.26 5.10 -14.62
C ASP A 193 -8.25 6.57 -15.08
N ARG A 194 -9.17 6.96 -15.97
CA ARG A 194 -9.33 8.35 -16.40
C ARG A 194 -9.81 9.27 -15.28
N GLU A 195 -10.75 8.82 -14.47
CA GLU A 195 -11.28 9.57 -13.32
C GLU A 195 -10.20 9.78 -12.26
N ILE A 196 -9.46 8.73 -11.88
CA ILE A 196 -8.32 8.83 -10.95
C ILE A 196 -7.28 9.82 -11.47
N ARG A 197 -6.89 9.71 -12.76
CA ARG A 197 -5.93 10.64 -13.38
C ARG A 197 -6.42 12.10 -13.34
N MET A 198 -7.71 12.33 -13.53
CA MET A 198 -8.29 13.67 -13.47
C MET A 198 -8.17 14.26 -12.06
N ILE A 199 -8.55 13.50 -11.04
CA ILE A 199 -8.46 13.93 -9.64
C ILE A 199 -7.00 14.22 -9.27
N LEU A 200 -6.08 13.29 -9.57
CA LEU A 200 -4.66 13.44 -9.27
C LEU A 200 -4.04 14.64 -10.00
N ARG A 201 -4.39 14.90 -11.26
CA ARG A 201 -3.96 16.11 -11.97
C ARG A 201 -4.46 17.38 -11.29
N GLY A 202 -5.68 17.36 -10.76
CA GLY A 202 -6.24 18.44 -9.96
C GLY A 202 -5.41 18.70 -8.70
N ILE A 203 -5.10 17.66 -7.94
CA ILE A 203 -4.28 17.72 -6.72
C ILE A 203 -2.87 18.25 -7.04
N ILE A 204 -2.19 17.65 -8.01
CA ILE A 204 -0.84 18.06 -8.46
C ILE A 204 -0.85 19.52 -8.91
N GLY A 205 -1.81 19.92 -9.74
CA GLY A 205 -1.90 21.29 -10.24
C GLY A 205 -2.20 22.33 -9.16
N LYS A 206 -3.01 21.99 -8.14
CA LYS A 206 -3.20 22.85 -6.95
C LYS A 206 -1.88 23.02 -6.21
N LYS A 207 -1.12 21.93 -6.06
CA LYS A 207 0.17 21.90 -5.36
C LYS A 207 1.25 22.72 -6.05
N GLU A 208 1.41 22.54 -7.35
CA GLU A 208 2.40 23.28 -8.14
C GLU A 208 2.14 24.79 -8.10
N ARG A 209 0.87 25.22 -8.04
CA ARG A 209 0.52 26.64 -7.88
C ARG A 209 0.88 27.17 -6.50
N ALA A 210 0.58 26.43 -5.43
CA ALA A 210 0.95 26.82 -4.06
C ALA A 210 2.46 27.02 -3.92
N ILE A 211 3.26 26.06 -4.43
CA ILE A 211 4.73 26.13 -4.43
C ILE A 211 5.22 27.38 -5.19
N LYS A 212 4.65 27.67 -6.36
CA LYS A 212 5.03 28.85 -7.16
C LYS A 212 4.68 30.18 -6.49
N ASN A 213 3.61 30.22 -5.72
CA ASN A 213 3.15 31.42 -5.02
C ASN A 213 3.94 31.69 -3.73
N GLY A 214 4.91 30.83 -3.36
CA GLY A 214 5.66 30.97 -2.12
C GLY A 214 4.86 30.63 -0.87
N GLU A 215 3.65 30.08 -1.02
CA GLU A 215 2.91 29.47 0.08
C GLU A 215 3.70 28.24 0.51
N ALA A 216 4.14 28.23 1.77
CA ALA A 216 5.12 27.29 2.30
C ALA A 216 4.89 25.85 1.79
N SER A 217 5.90 25.36 1.06
CA SER A 217 6.31 23.96 0.97
C SER A 217 5.54 23.09 1.97
N SER A 218 4.45 22.47 1.55
CA SER A 218 3.78 21.52 2.41
C SER A 218 4.75 20.35 2.61
N ASP A 219 5.07 20.03 3.86
CA ASP A 219 5.93 18.90 4.25
C ASP A 219 5.36 17.51 3.88
N ASP A 220 4.34 17.44 3.01
CA ASP A 220 3.78 16.21 2.50
C ASP A 220 4.59 15.61 1.35
N LEU A 221 4.37 14.32 1.13
CA LEU A 221 5.10 13.49 0.17
C LEU A 221 5.07 14.08 -1.25
N LEU A 222 3.92 14.61 -1.69
CA LEU A 222 3.76 15.20 -3.02
C LEU A 222 4.54 16.51 -3.15
N GLY A 223 4.49 17.39 -2.14
CA GLY A 223 5.29 18.62 -2.11
C GLY A 223 6.78 18.32 -2.24
N LEU A 224 7.29 17.40 -1.42
CA LEU A 224 8.69 16.97 -1.43
C LEU A 224 9.11 16.32 -2.75
N LEU A 225 8.22 15.52 -3.35
CA LEU A 225 8.43 14.92 -4.66
C LEU A 225 8.55 15.99 -5.75
N LEU A 226 7.66 16.98 -5.76
CA LEU A 226 7.67 18.07 -6.74
C LEU A 226 8.93 18.92 -6.60
N GLU A 227 9.32 19.26 -5.37
CA GLU A 227 10.55 20.01 -5.09
C GLU A 227 11.81 19.24 -5.50
N SER A 228 11.92 17.97 -5.12
CA SER A 228 13.04 17.12 -5.51
C SER A 228 13.12 16.98 -7.03
N ASN A 229 11.97 16.86 -7.69
CA ASN A 229 11.90 16.80 -9.14
C ASN A 229 12.38 18.10 -9.81
N MET A 230 11.98 19.27 -9.28
CA MET A 230 12.44 20.57 -9.79
C MET A 230 13.96 20.72 -9.63
N GLN A 231 14.52 20.36 -8.47
CA GLN A 231 15.97 20.41 -8.21
C GLN A 231 16.75 19.49 -9.15
N GLN A 232 16.27 18.26 -9.35
CA GLN A 232 16.93 17.28 -10.22
C GLN A 232 16.81 17.62 -11.71
N SER A 233 15.76 18.33 -12.10
CA SER A 233 15.58 18.74 -13.50
C SER A 233 16.63 19.77 -13.93
N ASN A 234 17.16 20.62 -13.04
CA ASN A 234 18.08 21.72 -13.37
C ASN A 234 17.61 22.55 -14.60
N GLY A 235 16.29 22.69 -14.78
CA GLY A 235 15.67 23.36 -15.94
C GLY A 235 15.67 22.55 -17.25
N LYS A 236 16.17 21.31 -17.26
CA LYS A 236 16.16 20.38 -18.41
C LYS A 236 15.10 19.30 -18.23
N ALA A 237 14.10 19.30 -19.12
CA ALA A 237 12.94 18.40 -19.06
C ALA A 237 13.29 16.89 -19.00
N ASN A 238 14.41 16.46 -19.60
CA ASN A 238 14.78 15.04 -19.65
C ASN A 238 15.34 14.47 -18.33
N LEU A 239 15.74 15.33 -17.38
CA LEU A 239 16.37 14.90 -16.13
C LEU A 239 15.36 14.69 -14.99
N GLY A 240 14.18 15.29 -15.04
CA GLY A 240 13.09 15.10 -14.07
C GLY A 240 12.10 13.99 -14.45
N LEU A 241 11.17 13.70 -13.55
CA LEU A 241 9.93 12.95 -13.77
C LEU A 241 8.96 13.80 -14.58
N SER A 242 8.29 13.18 -15.56
CA SER A 242 7.16 13.81 -16.24
C SER A 242 5.93 13.87 -15.33
N ILE A 243 4.98 14.76 -15.62
CA ILE A 243 3.69 14.80 -14.91
C ILE A 243 3.00 13.44 -14.93
N GLU A 244 3.14 12.69 -16.02
CA GLU A 244 2.57 11.35 -16.13
C GLU A 244 3.28 10.36 -15.20
N ASP A 245 4.61 10.42 -15.08
CA ASP A 245 5.34 9.59 -14.10
C ASP A 245 4.91 9.95 -12.67
N ILE A 246 4.75 11.24 -12.35
CA ILE A 246 4.27 11.70 -11.03
C ILE A 246 2.89 11.13 -10.73
N ILE A 247 1.94 11.18 -11.69
CA ILE A 247 0.62 10.57 -11.53
C ILE A 247 0.73 9.07 -11.24
N GLN A 248 1.62 8.35 -11.93
CA GLN A 248 1.81 6.91 -11.67
C GLN A 248 2.39 6.63 -10.28
N GLU A 249 3.29 7.48 -9.78
CA GLU A 249 3.80 7.37 -8.41
C GLU A 249 2.69 7.69 -7.38
N CYS A 250 1.87 8.72 -7.61
CA CYS A 250 0.74 9.03 -6.74
C CYS A 250 -0.25 7.86 -6.66
N LYS A 251 -0.61 7.26 -7.80
CA LYS A 251 -1.46 6.06 -7.84
C LYS A 251 -0.85 4.91 -7.05
N LEU A 252 0.47 4.72 -7.15
CA LEU A 252 1.18 3.70 -6.40
C LEU A 252 1.10 3.96 -4.90
N PHE A 253 1.33 5.20 -4.45
CA PHE A 253 1.33 5.53 -3.02
C PHE A 253 -0.04 5.40 -2.38
N TYR A 254 -1.11 5.85 -3.05
CA TYR A 254 -2.48 5.62 -2.58
C TYR A 254 -2.77 4.13 -2.46
N PHE A 255 -2.49 3.33 -3.50
CA PHE A 255 -2.80 1.91 -3.48
C PHE A 255 -1.97 1.15 -2.44
N ALA A 256 -0.65 1.34 -2.46
CA ALA A 256 0.27 0.58 -1.61
C ALA A 256 0.13 0.95 -0.13
N GLY A 257 -0.02 2.24 0.20
CA GLY A 257 -0.06 2.71 1.58
C GLY A 257 -1.34 2.33 2.33
N MET A 258 -2.42 2.04 1.61
CA MET A 258 -3.75 1.85 2.19
C MET A 258 -4.18 0.39 2.19
N GLU A 259 -4.17 -0.30 1.05
CA GLU A 259 -4.62 -1.70 0.98
C GLU A 259 -3.76 -2.61 1.88
N THR A 260 -2.44 -2.47 1.80
CA THR A 260 -1.54 -3.34 2.58
C THR A 260 -1.64 -3.08 4.08
N THR A 261 -1.68 -1.81 4.49
CA THR A 261 -1.78 -1.41 5.89
C THR A 261 -3.14 -1.75 6.50
N SER A 262 -4.24 -1.55 5.77
CA SER A 262 -5.59 -1.89 6.28
C SER A 262 -5.75 -3.39 6.51
N VAL A 263 -5.24 -4.21 5.58
CA VAL A 263 -5.21 -5.68 5.73
C VAL A 263 -4.33 -6.08 6.92
N LEU A 264 -3.15 -5.49 7.06
CA LEU A 264 -2.25 -5.76 8.20
C LEU A 264 -2.94 -5.44 9.54
N LEU A 265 -3.56 -4.27 9.68
CA LEU A 265 -4.27 -3.87 10.90
C LEU A 265 -5.46 -4.78 11.19
N THR A 266 -6.23 -5.15 10.16
CA THR A 266 -7.38 -6.05 10.29
C THR A 266 -6.94 -7.41 10.83
N TRP A 267 -5.93 -8.03 10.21
CA TRP A 267 -5.42 -9.30 10.69
C TRP A 267 -4.80 -9.18 12.07
N THR A 268 -4.07 -8.10 12.35
CA THR A 268 -3.49 -7.84 13.67
C THR A 268 -4.55 -7.88 14.77
N LEU A 269 -5.69 -7.19 14.59
CA LEU A 269 -6.78 -7.26 15.55
C LEU A 269 -7.40 -8.66 15.65
N ILE A 270 -7.60 -9.36 14.53
CA ILE A 270 -8.14 -10.72 14.54
C ILE A 270 -7.22 -11.63 15.36
N VAL A 271 -5.91 -11.62 15.10
CA VAL A 271 -4.96 -12.48 15.81
C VAL A 271 -4.83 -12.09 17.28
N LEU A 272 -4.80 -10.79 17.62
CA LEU A 272 -4.82 -10.36 19.02
C LEU A 272 -6.11 -10.81 19.75
N SER A 273 -7.26 -10.83 19.06
CA SER A 273 -8.52 -11.31 19.64
C SER A 273 -8.50 -12.82 19.94
N MET A 274 -7.72 -13.58 19.17
CA MET A 274 -7.50 -15.02 19.37
C MET A 274 -6.44 -15.34 20.42
N HIS A 275 -5.64 -14.34 20.81
CA HIS A 275 -4.49 -14.47 21.70
C HIS A 275 -4.47 -13.38 22.78
N PRO A 276 -5.40 -13.42 23.76
CA PRO A 276 -5.56 -12.37 24.76
C PRO A 276 -4.29 -12.11 25.60
N GLU A 277 -3.46 -13.12 25.81
CA GLU A 277 -2.17 -12.99 26.50
C GLU A 277 -1.22 -12.01 25.80
N TRP A 278 -1.22 -12.01 24.47
CA TRP A 278 -0.40 -11.09 23.67
C TRP A 278 -1.05 -9.71 23.58
N GLN A 279 -2.38 -9.65 23.60
CA GLN A 279 -3.13 -8.39 23.66
C GLN A 279 -2.82 -7.63 24.95
N GLU A 280 -2.79 -8.32 26.10
CA GLU A 280 -2.49 -7.68 27.39
C GLU A 280 -1.03 -7.23 27.45
N GLN A 281 -0.08 -8.05 27.01
CA GLN A 281 1.34 -7.66 26.96
C GLN A 281 1.59 -6.43 26.07
N ALA A 282 0.93 -6.37 24.90
CA ALA A 282 1.02 -5.21 24.02
C ALA A 282 0.43 -3.95 24.69
N ARG A 283 -0.71 -4.10 25.39
CA ARG A 283 -1.33 -3.01 26.15
C ARG A 283 -0.44 -2.53 27.29
N GLU A 284 0.15 -3.44 28.07
CA GLU A 284 1.07 -3.11 29.15
C GLU A 284 2.31 -2.38 28.64
N GLU A 285 2.90 -2.82 27.52
CA GLU A 285 4.05 -2.16 26.88
C GLU A 285 3.71 -0.71 26.48
N VAL A 286 2.55 -0.50 25.86
CA VAL A 286 2.09 0.85 25.46
C VAL A 286 1.83 1.72 26.68
N LEU A 287 1.15 1.21 27.71
CA LEU A 287 0.89 1.95 28.95
C LEU A 287 2.18 2.28 29.72
N HIS A 288 3.16 1.39 29.70
CA HIS A 288 4.46 1.62 30.35
C HIS A 288 5.23 2.78 29.71
N HIS A 289 5.22 2.87 28.38
CA HIS A 289 5.98 3.90 27.66
C HIS A 289 5.22 5.22 27.48
N PHE A 290 3.90 5.19 27.32
CA PHE A 290 3.10 6.37 26.97
C PHE A 290 2.04 6.75 28.01
N GLY A 291 1.76 5.88 28.99
CA GLY A 291 0.64 6.08 29.92
C GLY A 291 -0.68 6.25 29.17
N ARG A 292 -1.37 7.36 29.41
CA ARG A 292 -2.61 7.74 28.69
C ARG A 292 -2.41 8.95 27.76
N THR A 293 -1.17 9.21 27.37
CA THR A 293 -0.82 10.35 26.51
C THR A 293 -0.68 9.92 25.05
N THR A 294 -0.79 10.86 24.12
CA THR A 294 -0.61 10.60 22.69
C THR A 294 0.82 10.12 22.42
N PRO A 295 1.02 9.05 21.61
CA PRO A 295 2.35 8.53 21.34
C PRO A 295 3.30 9.55 20.72
N ASP A 296 4.50 9.66 21.27
CA ASP A 296 5.61 10.42 20.69
C ASP A 296 6.55 9.53 19.87
N PHE A 297 7.26 10.16 18.94
CA PHE A 297 8.10 9.46 17.97
C PHE A 297 9.34 8.77 18.59
N GLU A 298 9.86 9.27 19.71
CA GLU A 298 11.09 8.75 20.32
C GLU A 298 10.81 7.44 21.07
N ASN A 299 9.65 7.35 21.71
CA ASN A 299 9.22 6.17 22.43
C ASN A 299 8.62 5.09 21.51
N LEU A 300 8.17 5.42 20.28
CA LEU A 300 7.67 4.41 19.34
C LEU A 300 8.73 3.34 19.02
N GLY A 301 10.00 3.73 18.90
CA GLY A 301 11.10 2.79 18.66
C GLY A 301 11.38 1.84 19.83
N ARG A 302 10.74 2.04 21.00
CA ARG A 302 10.90 1.21 22.20
C ARG A 302 9.84 0.11 22.30
N LEU A 303 8.78 0.18 21.49
CA LEU A 303 7.72 -0.83 21.43
C LEU A 303 8.19 -2.11 20.74
N LYS A 304 8.88 -2.99 21.48
CA LYS A 304 9.47 -4.22 20.93
C LYS A 304 8.41 -5.27 20.64
N ILE A 305 7.41 -5.41 21.52
CA ILE A 305 6.35 -6.42 21.37
C ILE A 305 5.45 -6.03 20.21
N VAL A 306 4.97 -4.79 20.19
CA VAL A 306 4.12 -4.28 19.11
C VAL A 306 4.84 -4.36 17.75
N SER A 307 6.11 -3.93 17.68
CA SER A 307 6.87 -3.94 16.42
C SER A 307 7.26 -5.34 15.96
N ALA A 308 7.69 -6.23 16.85
CA ALA A 308 8.09 -7.58 16.47
C ALA A 308 6.91 -8.41 15.96
N LYS A 309 5.70 -8.18 16.48
CA LYS A 309 4.52 -8.95 16.11
C LYS A 309 3.81 -8.41 14.86
N LEU A 310 3.88 -7.10 14.60
CA LEU A 310 3.51 -6.52 13.30
C LEU A 310 4.36 -7.06 12.13
N MET A 311 5.58 -7.54 12.38
CA MET A 311 6.47 -8.10 11.35
C MET A 311 6.32 -9.61 11.12
N ILE A 312 5.69 -10.34 12.04
CA ILE A 312 5.56 -11.81 11.99
C ILE A 312 4.20 -12.26 11.40
N MET A 313 3.26 -11.32 11.25
CA MET A 313 1.96 -11.51 10.62
C MET A 313 1.99 -11.24 9.12
#